data_AF-A0AAD6RIL7-F1
#
_entry.id   AF-A0AAD6RIL7-F1
#
_cell.length_a   1.000
_cell.length_b   1.000
_cell.length_c   1.000
_cell.angle_alpha   90.00
_cell.angle_beta   90.00
_cell.angle_gamma   90.00
#
_symmetry.space_group_name_H-M   'P 1'
#
loop_
_entity.id
_entity.type
_entity.pdbx_description
1 polymer ?
#
loop_
_entity_poly.entity_id
_entity_poly.type
_entity_poly.pdbx_seq_one_letter_code
_entity_poly.pdbx_strand_id
1 'polypeptide(L)'
;MVPKVVAKGAAQCLVETFSARYGIKDWNSLFYIVHPGGPGVLNNPSVFFVLDEMRRRSAKEGKATTGEGLDPGVLFGFGPGVTIETIVLRSFATD
;
A
#
# COMPACT_ATOMS: atom_id res chain seq x y z
N MET A 1 -21.86 -7.48 8.32
CA MET A 1 -20.96 -8.66 8.31
C MET A 1 -19.78 -8.47 7.34
N VAL A 2 -20.02 -7.98 6.11
CA VAL A 2 -19.01 -7.78 5.06
C VAL A 2 -17.78 -6.93 5.49
N PRO A 3 -17.91 -5.78 6.18
CA PRO A 3 -16.73 -4.97 6.54
C PRO A 3 -15.76 -5.66 7.52
N LYS A 4 -16.28 -6.50 8.42
CA LYS A 4 -15.44 -7.23 9.40
C LYS A 4 -14.62 -8.33 8.73
N VAL A 5 -15.18 -8.99 7.71
CA VAL A 5 -14.47 -10.04 6.95
C VAL A 5 -13.35 -9.43 6.11
N VAL A 6 -13.61 -8.30 5.45
CA VAL A 6 -12.61 -7.57 4.65
C VAL A 6 -11.46 -7.07 5.53
N ALA A 7 -11.76 -6.49 6.70
CA ALA A 7 -10.74 -6.03 7.64
C ALA A 7 -9.85 -7.19 8.13
N LYS A 8 -10.44 -8.34 8.46
CA LYS A 8 -9.70 -9.54 8.86
C LYS A 8 -8.79 -10.05 7.73
N GLY A 9 -9.29 -10.07 6.49
CA GLY A 9 -8.52 -10.46 5.32
C GLY A 9 -7.32 -9.53 5.07
N ALA A 10 -7.53 -8.22 5.11
CA ALA A 10 -6.44 -7.26 4.95
C ALA A 10 -5.35 -7.41 6.04
N ALA A 11 -5.77 -7.61 7.29
CA ALA A 11 -4.83 -7.88 8.39
C ALA A 11 -4.02 -9.17 8.16
N GLN A 12 -4.67 -10.22 7.66
CA GLN A 12 -3.99 -11.48 7.33
C GLN A 12 -2.97 -11.27 6.19
N CYS A 13 -3.32 -10.53 5.14
CA CYS A 13 -2.39 -10.19 4.06
C CYS A 13 -1.15 -9.44 4.56
N LEU A 14 -1.31 -8.52 5.52
CA LEU A 14 -0.17 -7.84 6.15
C LEU A 14 0.74 -8.80 6.91
N VAL A 15 0.17 -9.71 7.72
CA VAL A 15 0.94 -10.69 8.49
C VAL A 15 1.71 -11.63 7.56
N GLU A 16 1.03 -12.22 6.57
CA GLU A 16 1.63 -13.19 5.64
C GLU A 16 2.72 -12.55 4.79
N THR A 17 2.54 -11.30 4.39
CA THR A 17 3.51 -10.61 3.53
C THR A 17 4.63 -10.00 4.37
N PHE A 18 4.31 -9.08 5.27
CA PHE A 18 5.31 -8.22 5.90
C PHE A 18 5.96 -8.85 7.12
N SER A 19 5.21 -9.59 7.96
CA SER A 19 5.84 -10.30 9.07
C SER A 19 6.63 -11.52 8.60
N ALA A 20 6.07 -12.35 7.71
CA ALA A 20 6.75 -13.57 7.30
C ALA A 20 7.92 -13.32 6.33
N ARG A 21 7.80 -12.35 5.41
CA ARG A 21 8.83 -12.13 4.37
C ARG A 21 9.84 -11.04 4.72
N TYR A 22 9.44 -10.04 5.50
CA TYR A 22 10.25 -8.85 5.80
C TYR A 22 10.54 -8.68 7.30
N GLY A 23 9.97 -9.51 8.19
CA GLY A 23 10.15 -9.37 9.63
C GLY A 23 9.50 -8.13 10.25
N ILE A 24 8.66 -7.42 9.49
CA ILE A 24 7.99 -6.19 9.93
C ILE A 24 6.79 -6.56 10.80
N LYS A 25 6.72 -5.93 11.98
CA LYS A 25 5.66 -6.13 12.98
C LYS A 25 4.93 -4.84 13.34
N ASP A 26 5.53 -3.69 13.07
CA ASP A 26 4.90 -2.39 13.23
C ASP A 26 4.31 -1.92 11.90
N TRP A 27 2.99 -1.97 11.79
CA TRP A 27 2.26 -1.54 10.61
C TRP A 27 2.42 -0.04 10.32
N ASN A 28 2.73 0.79 11.32
CA ASN A 28 2.96 2.21 11.12
C ASN A 28 4.28 2.51 10.40
N SER A 29 5.16 1.51 10.24
CA SER A 29 6.39 1.64 9.45
C SER A 29 6.14 1.52 7.93
N LEU A 30 4.90 1.24 7.51
CA LEU A 30 4.50 1.12 6.12
C LEU A 30 3.79 2.38 5.64
N PHE A 31 4.01 2.76 4.37
CA PHE A 31 3.09 3.67 3.67
C PHE A 31 1.97 2.88 3.00
N TYR A 32 0.80 3.50 2.84
CA TYR A 32 -0.41 2.83 2.37
C TYR A 32 -1.04 3.55 1.19
N ILE A 33 -1.39 2.79 0.17
CA ILE A 33 -2.31 3.21 -0.88
C ILE A 33 -3.51 2.28 -0.84
N VAL A 34 -4.72 2.84 -0.74
CA VAL A 34 -5.94 2.06 -0.63
C VAL A 34 -6.91 2.50 -1.71
N HIS A 35 -7.22 1.59 -2.65
CA HIS A 35 -8.14 1.86 -3.74
C HIS A 35 -9.49 1.16 -3.52
N PRO A 36 -10.59 1.93 -3.38
CA PRO A 36 -11.94 1.37 -3.36
C PRO A 36 -12.40 1.13 -4.79
N GLY A 37 -12.09 -0.03 -5.37
CA GLY A 37 -12.59 -0.35 -6.69
C GLY A 37 -11.91 -1.53 -7.35
N GLY A 38 -12.53 -2.70 -7.21
CA GLY A 38 -12.36 -3.80 -8.15
C GLY A 38 -11.06 -4.59 -8.03
N PRO A 39 -11.05 -5.83 -8.54
CA PRO A 39 -9.83 -6.44 -9.07
C PRO A 39 -9.31 -5.59 -10.24
N GLY A 40 -7.99 -5.61 -10.46
CA GLY A 40 -7.34 -4.82 -11.51
C GLY A 40 -6.83 -3.46 -11.05
N VAL A 41 -6.59 -3.29 -9.75
CA VAL A 41 -6.07 -2.03 -9.19
C VAL A 41 -4.71 -1.65 -9.78
N LEU A 42 -3.88 -2.65 -10.12
CA LEU A 42 -2.62 -2.44 -10.85
C LEU A 42 -2.78 -1.71 -12.18
N ASN A 43 -3.88 -1.94 -12.88
CA ASN A 43 -4.14 -1.37 -14.19
C ASN A 43 -5.01 -0.11 -14.10
N ASN A 44 -5.30 0.37 -12.89
CA ASN A 44 -6.07 1.59 -12.71
C ASN A 44 -5.15 2.81 -12.84
N PRO A 45 -5.40 3.72 -13.80
CA PRO A 45 -4.65 4.97 -13.93
C PRO A 45 -4.57 5.78 -12.63
N SER A 46 -5.58 5.67 -11.75
CA SER A 46 -5.62 6.38 -10.46
C SER A 46 -4.42 6.08 -9.56
N VAL A 47 -3.92 4.84 -9.58
CA VAL A 47 -2.77 4.42 -8.75
C VAL A 47 -1.50 5.14 -9.20
N PHE A 48 -1.31 5.32 -10.51
CA PHE A 48 -0.17 6.07 -11.03
C PHE A 48 -0.21 7.54 -10.61
N PHE A 49 -1.38 8.18 -10.63
CA PHE A 49 -1.52 9.56 -10.17
C PHE A 49 -1.24 9.71 -8.67
N VAL A 50 -1.69 8.75 -7.85
CA VAL A 50 -1.39 8.77 -6.41
C VAL A 50 0.10 8.60 -6.16
N LEU A 51 0.76 7.65 -6.84
CA LEU A 51 2.20 7.42 -6.71
C LEU A 51 3.02 8.64 -7.17
N ASP A 52 2.62 9.28 -8.27
CA ASP A 52 3.27 10.49 -8.78
C ASP A 52 3.16 11.65 -7.79
N GLU A 53 1.96 11.88 -7.24
CA GLU A 53 1.76 12.93 -6.24
C GLU A 53 2.52 12.65 -4.95
N MET A 54 2.52 11.40 -4.48
CA MET A 54 3.31 10.99 -3.30
C MET A 54 4.80 11.25 -3.51
N ARG A 55 5.34 10.89 -4.68
CA ARG A 55 6.74 11.16 -5.03
C ARG A 55 7.03 12.65 -5.04
N ARG A 56 6.19 13.45 -5.71
CA ARG A 56 6.37 14.91 -5.85
C ARG A 56 6.30 15.61 -4.50
N ARG A 57 5.35 15.21 -3.65
CA ARG A 57 5.21 15.72 -2.29
C ARG A 57 6.41 15.35 -1.43
N SER A 58 6.86 14.09 -1.49
CA SER A 58 8.02 13.63 -0.73
C SER A 58 9.27 14.44 -1.06
N ALA A 59 9.52 14.70 -2.35
CA ALA A 59 10.63 15.54 -2.79
C ALA A 59 10.48 17.00 -2.30
N LYS A 60 9.28 17.60 -2.45
CA LYS A 60 9.00 18.96 -1.98
C LYS A 60 9.21 19.14 -0.48
N GLU A 61 8.88 18.11 0.31
CA GLU A 61 8.99 18.12 1.76
C GLU A 61 10.37 17.63 2.28
N GLY A 62 11.30 17.28 1.38
CA GLY A 62 12.62 16.77 1.77
C GLY A 62 12.56 15.47 2.58
N LYS A 63 11.58 14.59 2.28
CA LYS A 63 11.51 13.26 2.88
C LYS A 63 12.71 12.43 2.43
N ALA A 64 12.97 11.31 3.10
CA ALA A 64 14.09 10.43 2.73
C ALA A 64 13.79 9.53 1.53
N THR A 65 12.51 9.27 1.25
CA THR A 65 12.07 8.35 0.19
C THR A 65 10.85 8.87 -0.55
N THR A 66 10.61 8.35 -1.76
CA THR A 66 9.39 8.61 -2.55
C THR A 66 8.10 8.09 -1.90
N GLY A 67 8.23 7.27 -0.85
CA GLY A 67 7.15 6.75 -0.02
C GLY A 67 7.00 7.53 1.28
N GLU A 68 7.14 8.85 1.22
CA GLU A 68 6.96 9.76 2.37
C GLU A 68 7.95 9.56 3.51
N GLY A 69 9.14 9.05 3.19
CA GLY A 69 10.18 8.70 4.16
C GLY A 69 10.06 7.29 4.73
N LEU A 70 9.11 6.48 4.24
CA LEU A 70 8.94 5.08 4.62
C LEU A 70 9.38 4.14 3.48
N ASP A 71 9.83 2.95 3.84
CA ASP A 71 10.12 1.82 2.96
C ASP A 71 10.04 0.53 3.81
N PRO A 72 9.20 -0.47 3.48
CA PRO A 72 8.34 -0.60 2.30
C PRO A 72 6.94 0.02 2.46
N GLY A 73 6.09 -0.15 1.44
CA GLY A 73 4.67 0.20 1.49
C GLY A 73 3.78 -0.87 0.91
N VAL A 74 2.46 -0.65 1.00
CA VAL A 74 1.44 -1.59 0.52
C VAL A 74 0.34 -0.87 -0.26
N LEU A 75 -0.04 -1.45 -1.39
CA LEU A 75 -1.23 -1.08 -2.15
C LEU A 75 -2.32 -2.15 -1.95
N PHE A 76 -3.49 -1.73 -1.46
CA PHE A 76 -4.68 -2.56 -1.34
C PHE A 76 -5.72 -2.23 -2.41
N GLY A 77 -6.23 -3.28 -3.05
CA GLY A 77 -7.38 -3.22 -3.92
C GLY A 77 -8.55 -4.05 -3.40
N PHE A 78 -9.75 -3.46 -3.32
CA PHE A 78 -10.94 -4.14 -2.83
C PHE A 78 -11.99 -4.30 -3.93
N GLY A 79 -12.28 -5.55 -4.32
CA GLY A 79 -13.19 -5.90 -5.41
C GLY A 79 -14.60 -6.33 -4.98
N PRO A 80 -15.57 -6.42 -5.92
CA PRO A 80 -16.90 -6.96 -5.65
C PRO A 80 -16.81 -8.37 -5.05
N GLY A 81 -17.64 -8.65 -4.04
CA GLY A 81 -17.57 -9.88 -3.25
C GLY A 81 -16.71 -9.69 -1.99
N VAL A 82 -15.53 -10.31 -1.95
CA VAL A 82 -14.55 -10.29 -0.83
C VAL A 82 -13.10 -10.42 -1.36
N THR A 83 -12.81 -9.89 -2.54
CA THR A 83 -11.45 -9.99 -3.12
C THR A 83 -10.57 -8.86 -2.59
N ILE A 84 -9.37 -9.21 -2.11
CA ILE A 84 -8.33 -8.28 -1.69
C ILE A 84 -7.10 -8.53 -2.56
N GLU A 85 -6.70 -7.53 -3.35
CA GLU A 85 -5.40 -7.49 -4.03
C GLU A 85 -4.41 -6.77 -3.10
N THR A 86 -3.27 -7.39 -2.80
CA THR A 86 -2.22 -6.81 -1.95
C THR A 86 -0.91 -6.79 -2.71
N ILE A 87 -0.28 -5.61 -2.77
CA ILE A 87 0.94 -5.41 -3.54
C ILE A 87 1.96 -4.70 -2.68
N VAL A 88 3.15 -5.29 -2.60
CA VAL A 88 4.29 -4.68 -1.91
C VAL A 88 4.91 -3.64 -2.82
N LEU A 89 5.10 -2.45 -2.27
CA LEU A 89 5.78 -1.35 -2.92
C LEU A 89 7.12 -1.11 -2.23
N ARG A 90 8.16 -0.82 -3.02
CA ARG A 90 9.43 -0.29 -2.53
C ARG A 90 9.53 1.16 -2.95
N SER A 91 9.89 2.02 -2.02
CA SER A 91 10.19 3.40 -2.33
C SER A 91 11.67 3.53 -2.74
N PHE A 92 11.98 4.65 -3.39
CA PHE A 92 13.36 5.01 -3.74
C PHE A 92 13.79 6.22 -2.92
N ALA A 93 15.09 6.41 -2.73
CA ALA A 93 15.60 7.64 -2.14
C ALA A 93 15.16 8.85 -2.99
N THR A 94 14.79 9.94 -2.33
CA THR A 94 14.61 11.24 -2.97
C THR A 94 15.94 11.98 -2.96
N ASP A 95 16.37 12.42 -4.14
CA ASP A 95 17.60 13.22 -4.33
C ASP A 95 17.49 14.62 -3.71
#